data_AF-A0A1A8S733-F1
#
_entry.id   AF-A0A1A8S733-F1
#
_cell.length_a   1.000
_cell.length_b   1.000
_cell.length_c   1.000
_cell.angle_alpha   90.00
_cell.angle_beta   90.00
_cell.angle_gamma   90.00
#
_symmetry.space_group_name_H-M   'P 1'
#
loop_
_entity.id
_entity.type
_entity.pdbx_description
1 polymer ?
#
loop_
_entity_poly.entity_id
_entity_poly.type
_entity_poly.pdbx_seq_one_letter_code
_entity_poly.pdbx_strand_id
1 'polypeptide(L)'
;ISDSRFTALPFFLFGDFNFRLDTLSVVEHLSIETEMQTVKKDSTNEVEKIICEEKDSTHQLVLHIEEKLFEYLHEALFREDNGKALLKYDKELRAFCDIIREVDITFPPSYPYSEDHSQPTRYMNTRCPA
;
A
#
# COMPACT_ATOMS: atom_id res chain seq x y z
N ILE A 1 5.71 26.50 -16.09
CA ILE A 1 6.37 27.26 -17.18
C ILE A 1 5.27 27.70 -18.13
N SER A 2 4.94 29.00 -18.19
CA SER A 2 3.97 29.52 -19.16
C SER A 2 4.64 30.55 -20.05
N ASP A 3 4.73 30.25 -21.33
CA ASP A 3 5.15 31.18 -22.36
C ASP A 3 3.88 31.75 -23.01
N SER A 4 3.68 33.07 -22.88
CA SER A 4 2.49 33.78 -23.37
C SER A 4 2.34 33.76 -24.89
N ARG A 5 3.33 33.24 -25.63
CA ARG A 5 3.29 33.09 -27.09
C ARG A 5 2.53 31.83 -27.55
N PHE A 6 2.25 30.89 -26.65
CA PHE A 6 1.60 29.62 -26.99
C PHE A 6 0.29 29.45 -26.22
N THR A 7 -0.70 28.85 -26.89
CA THR A 7 -1.96 28.45 -26.26
C THR A 7 -1.67 27.39 -25.20
N ALA A 8 -2.26 27.54 -24.01
CA ALA A 8 -2.22 26.51 -22.98
C ALA A 8 -2.93 25.24 -23.48
N LEU A 9 -2.22 24.12 -23.49
CA LEU A 9 -2.76 22.80 -23.82
C LEU A 9 -2.87 21.95 -22.54
N PRO A 10 -3.77 20.95 -22.50
CA PRO A 10 -3.82 19.99 -21.40
C PRO A 10 -2.46 19.30 -21.22
N PHE A 11 -1.96 19.28 -19.99
CA PHE A 11 -0.76 18.56 -19.60
C PHE A 11 -1.16 17.27 -18.90
N PHE A 12 -0.63 16.14 -19.37
CA PHE A 12 -0.86 14.84 -18.76
C PHE A 12 0.44 14.36 -18.12
N LEU A 13 0.37 14.01 -16.83
CA LEU A 13 1.47 13.41 -16.10
C LEU A 13 1.25 11.89 -16.05
N PHE A 14 2.26 11.14 -16.50
CA PHE A 14 2.29 9.68 -16.41
C PHE A 14 3.56 9.27 -15.69
N GLY A 15 3.46 8.25 -14.84
CA GLY A 15 4.57 7.78 -14.04
C GLY A 15 4.24 6.48 -13.32
N ASP A 16 5.28 5.93 -12.70
CA ASP A 16 5.15 4.83 -11.76
C ASP A 16 4.74 5.40 -10.40
N PHE A 17 3.51 5.12 -10.00
CA PHE A 17 2.88 5.59 -8.77
C PHE A 17 2.64 4.45 -7.77
N ASN A 18 3.47 3.41 -7.82
CA ASN A 18 3.29 2.17 -7.06
C ASN A 18 3.54 2.27 -5.53
N PHE A 19 3.83 3.47 -5.00
CA PHE A 19 4.21 3.68 -3.59
C PHE A 19 3.43 4.82 -2.90
N ARG A 20 2.21 5.10 -3.37
CA ARG A 20 1.41 6.26 -2.94
C ARG A 20 0.72 6.11 -1.60
N LEU A 21 0.45 4.88 -1.18
CA LEU A 21 -0.24 4.64 0.09
C LEU A 21 0.67 5.00 1.26
N ASP A 22 0.12 5.73 2.22
CA ASP A 22 0.69 5.90 3.55
C ASP A 22 0.73 4.53 4.25
N THR A 23 1.81 3.80 4.00
CA THR A 23 1.99 2.41 4.42
C THR A 23 1.97 2.29 5.94
N LEU A 24 2.47 3.31 6.66
CA LEU A 24 2.41 3.34 8.12
C LEU A 24 0.94 3.34 8.59
N SER A 25 0.12 4.25 8.06
CA SER A 25 -1.31 4.32 8.42
C SER A 25 -2.08 3.05 8.03
N VAL A 26 -1.68 2.38 6.94
CA VAL A 26 -2.26 1.09 6.56
C VAL A 26 -1.90 0.02 7.60
N VAL A 27 -0.60 -0.14 7.92
CA VAL A 27 -0.13 -1.11 8.90
C VAL A 27 -0.81 -0.91 10.25
N GLU A 28 -0.87 0.33 10.75
CA GLU A 28 -1.55 0.66 12.00
C GLU A 28 -3.03 0.22 11.99
N HIS A 29 -3.72 0.38 10.87
CA HIS A 29 -5.12 -0.05 10.73
C HIS A 29 -5.27 -1.57 10.68
N LEU A 30 -4.38 -2.26 9.95
CA LEU A 30 -4.42 -3.73 9.86
C LEU A 30 -4.07 -4.41 11.19
N SER A 31 -3.36 -3.71 12.09
CA SER A 31 -2.93 -4.23 13.39
C SER A 31 -3.78 -3.76 14.59
N ILE A 32 -4.93 -3.10 14.40
CA ILE A 32 -5.73 -2.53 15.51
C ILE A 32 -6.13 -3.61 16.54
N GLU A 33 -6.60 -4.76 16.06
CA GLU A 33 -7.09 -5.84 16.92
C GLU A 33 -6.10 -6.98 17.14
N THR A 34 -4.81 -6.70 16.92
CA THR A 34 -3.73 -7.67 17.07
C THR A 34 -2.79 -7.32 18.22
N GLU A 35 -2.03 -8.29 18.69
CA GLU A 35 -0.83 -8.07 19.50
C GLU A 35 0.40 -7.95 18.58
N MET A 36 1.09 -6.80 18.62
CA MET A 36 2.26 -6.53 17.79
C MET A 36 3.55 -6.87 18.54
N GLN A 37 4.44 -7.60 17.86
CA GLN A 37 5.78 -7.93 18.31
C GLN A 37 6.81 -7.53 17.24
N THR A 38 7.98 -7.10 17.69
CA THR A 38 9.11 -6.78 16.81
C THR A 38 10.31 -7.66 17.14
N VAL A 39 10.88 -8.30 16.12
CA VAL A 39 12.19 -8.99 16.24
C VAL A 39 13.27 -8.03 15.76
N LYS A 40 14.39 -7.96 16.46
CA LYS A 40 15.50 -7.06 16.16
C LYS A 40 16.74 -7.85 15.75
N LYS A 41 17.56 -7.27 14.88
CA LYS A 41 18.87 -7.83 14.52
C LYS A 41 19.80 -7.77 15.72
N ASP A 42 20.44 -8.90 16.04
CA ASP A 42 21.39 -9.01 17.17
C ASP A 42 22.57 -8.03 17.05
N SER A 43 22.96 -7.68 15.83
CA SER A 43 24.13 -6.85 15.55
C SER A 43 23.88 -5.34 15.58
N THR A 44 22.66 -4.88 15.23
CA THR A 44 22.36 -3.44 15.05
C THR A 44 21.22 -2.93 15.93
N ASN A 45 20.46 -3.81 16.61
CA ASN A 45 19.24 -3.48 17.34
C ASN A 45 18.15 -2.80 16.46
N GLU A 46 18.29 -2.89 15.13
CA GLU A 46 17.28 -2.49 14.17
C GLU A 46 16.16 -3.53 14.09
N VAL A 47 14.93 -3.08 13.86
CA VAL A 47 13.79 -4.00 13.65
C VAL A 47 13.98 -4.76 12.34
N GLU A 48 14.00 -6.08 12.43
CA GLU A 48 14.10 -7.01 11.31
C GLU A 48 12.72 -7.49 10.84
N LYS A 49 11.84 -7.74 11.81
CA LYS A 49 10.53 -8.35 11.60
C LYS A 49 9.48 -7.68 12.46
N ILE A 50 8.29 -7.51 11.91
CA ILE A 50 7.07 -7.16 12.64
C ILE A 50 6.09 -8.31 12.48
N ILE A 51 5.57 -8.80 13.61
CA ILE A 51 4.57 -9.88 13.70
C ILE A 51 3.36 -9.31 14.42
N CYS A 52 2.17 -9.50 13.84
CA CYS A 52 0.91 -9.15 14.46
C CYS A 52 0.04 -10.40 14.54
N GLU A 53 -0.36 -10.80 15.74
CA GLU A 53 -1.20 -11.99 15.98
C GLU A 53 -2.55 -11.60 16.59
N GLU A 54 -3.59 -12.40 16.37
CA GLU A 54 -4.87 -12.19 17.06
C GLU A 54 -4.69 -12.23 18.58
N LYS A 55 -5.44 -11.40 19.31
CA LYS A 55 -5.40 -11.33 20.79
C LYS A 55 -6.06 -12.53 21.47
N ASP A 56 -6.67 -13.43 20.70
CA ASP A 56 -7.40 -14.58 21.23
C ASP A 56 -6.46 -15.77 21.48
N SER A 57 -7.02 -16.89 21.97
CA SER A 57 -6.23 -18.07 22.30
C SER A 57 -5.60 -18.78 21.08
N THR A 58 -6.00 -18.41 19.85
CA THR A 58 -5.47 -19.04 18.64
C THR A 58 -4.10 -18.48 18.25
N HIS A 59 -3.81 -17.23 18.65
CA HIS A 59 -2.62 -16.48 18.25
C HIS A 59 -2.38 -16.57 16.72
N GLN A 60 -3.45 -16.50 15.93
CA GLN A 60 -3.33 -16.60 14.48
C GLN A 60 -2.51 -15.41 13.94
N LEU A 61 -1.55 -15.70 13.06
CA LEU A 61 -0.76 -14.68 12.38
C LEU A 61 -1.63 -13.86 11.43
N VAL A 62 -1.78 -12.57 11.71
CA VAL A 62 -2.59 -11.63 10.93
C VAL A 62 -1.74 -10.83 9.95
N LEU A 63 -0.61 -10.29 10.41
CA LEU A 63 0.28 -9.46 9.60
C LEU A 63 1.74 -9.80 9.89
N HIS A 64 2.53 -10.01 8.84
CA HIS A 64 3.96 -10.29 8.90
C HIS A 64 4.69 -9.39 7.91
N ILE A 65 5.61 -8.58 8.43
CA ILE A 65 6.43 -7.64 7.65
C ILE A 65 7.91 -7.91 7.90
N GLU A 66 8.68 -8.04 6.82
CA GLU A 66 10.15 -8.10 6.81
C GLU A 66 10.69 -7.39 5.56
N GLU A 67 12.01 -7.41 5.37
CA GLU A 67 12.60 -6.96 4.10
C GLU A 67 12.03 -7.78 2.93
N LYS A 68 11.34 -7.08 2.00
CA LYS A 68 10.66 -7.67 0.84
C LYS A 68 9.57 -8.68 1.22
N LEU A 69 8.93 -8.50 2.37
CA LEU A 69 7.78 -9.30 2.78
C LEU A 69 6.70 -8.41 3.40
N PHE A 70 5.47 -8.62 2.94
CA PHE A 70 4.23 -8.08 3.45
C PHE A 70 3.16 -9.16 3.26
N GLU A 71 2.92 -9.93 4.29
CA GLU A 71 1.89 -10.97 4.31
C GLU A 71 0.78 -10.54 5.25
N TYR A 72 -0.43 -10.44 4.72
CA TYR A 72 -1.63 -10.13 5.48
C TYR A 72 -2.66 -11.22 5.27
N LEU A 73 -3.20 -11.74 6.37
CA LEU A 73 -4.14 -12.87 6.37
C LEU A 73 -5.39 -12.59 5.51
N HIS A 74 -5.88 -11.35 5.52
CA HIS A 74 -7.09 -10.96 4.78
C HIS A 74 -6.75 -10.22 3.48
N GLU A 75 -5.95 -10.83 2.60
CA GLU A 75 -5.48 -10.25 1.32
C GLU A 75 -6.62 -9.74 0.42
N ALA A 76 -7.81 -10.31 0.52
CA ALA A 76 -8.99 -9.89 -0.24
C ALA A 76 -9.37 -8.42 -0.01
N LEU A 77 -9.05 -7.88 1.18
CA LEU A 77 -9.27 -6.48 1.55
C LEU A 77 -8.73 -5.51 0.49
N PHE A 78 -7.57 -5.83 -0.11
CA PHE A 78 -6.91 -4.95 -1.07
C PHE A 78 -7.66 -4.87 -2.40
N ARG A 79 -8.52 -5.84 -2.72
CA ARG A 79 -9.28 -5.90 -3.98
C ARG A 79 -10.77 -5.62 -3.82
N GLU A 80 -11.31 -5.86 -2.62
CA GLU A 80 -12.73 -5.62 -2.34
C GLU A 80 -13.13 -4.18 -2.67
N ASP A 81 -14.26 -4.04 -3.37
CA ASP A 81 -14.77 -2.76 -3.88
C ASP A 81 -13.69 -1.89 -4.56
N ASN A 82 -12.82 -2.50 -5.37
CA ASN A 82 -11.69 -1.85 -6.05
C ASN A 82 -10.76 -1.11 -5.08
N GLY A 83 -10.59 -1.61 -3.86
CA GLY A 83 -9.71 -1.01 -2.87
C GLY A 83 -10.17 0.36 -2.37
N LYS A 84 -11.45 0.74 -2.54
CA LYS A 84 -11.97 2.05 -2.09
C LYS A 84 -11.69 2.34 -0.62
N ALA A 85 -11.68 1.31 0.23
CA ALA A 85 -11.33 1.43 1.64
C ALA A 85 -9.89 1.95 1.87
N LEU A 86 -9.00 1.79 0.90
CA LEU A 86 -7.61 2.22 0.95
C LEU A 86 -7.40 3.68 0.52
N LEU A 87 -8.33 4.26 -0.24
CA LEU A 87 -8.19 5.63 -0.78
C LEU A 87 -8.02 6.69 0.32
N LYS A 88 -8.47 6.42 1.55
CA LYS A 88 -8.23 7.29 2.71
C LYS A 88 -6.75 7.37 3.13
N TYR A 89 -5.93 6.41 2.71
CA TYR A 89 -4.48 6.36 2.93
C TYR A 89 -3.66 6.89 1.75
N ASP A 90 -4.28 7.13 0.60
CA ASP A 90 -3.65 7.89 -0.49
C ASP A 90 -3.67 9.38 -0.11
N LYS A 91 -2.54 9.87 0.37
CA LYS A 91 -2.37 11.24 0.84
C LYS A 91 -1.50 12.08 -0.10
N GLU A 92 -0.84 11.47 -1.08
CA GLU A 92 0.18 12.13 -1.90
C GLU A 92 -0.41 13.28 -2.73
N LEU A 93 -1.59 13.06 -3.33
CA LEU A 93 -2.27 14.08 -4.13
C LEU A 93 -2.60 15.35 -3.33
N ARG A 94 -2.73 15.27 -2.00
CA ARG A 94 -3.04 16.42 -1.15
C ARG A 94 -1.99 17.52 -1.23
N ALA A 95 -0.73 17.17 -1.50
CA ALA A 95 0.35 18.13 -1.63
C ALA A 95 0.31 18.93 -2.95
N PHE A 96 -0.50 18.49 -3.92
CA PHE A 96 -0.54 19.05 -5.27
C PHE A 96 -1.98 19.38 -5.72
N CYS A 97 -2.95 19.39 -4.81
CA CYS A 97 -4.37 19.51 -5.14
C CYS A 97 -4.75 20.85 -5.79
N ASP A 98 -3.88 21.85 -5.69
CA ASP A 98 -3.98 23.16 -6.34
C ASP A 98 -3.36 23.21 -7.74
N ILE A 99 -2.57 22.19 -8.13
CA ILE A 99 -1.78 22.17 -9.37
C ILE A 99 -2.23 21.05 -10.31
N ILE A 100 -2.59 19.88 -9.77
CA ILE A 100 -2.97 18.70 -10.55
C ILE A 100 -4.35 18.19 -10.12
N ARG A 101 -5.05 17.59 -11.09
CA ARG A 101 -6.31 16.89 -10.87
C ARG A 101 -6.13 15.43 -11.23
N GLU A 102 -6.51 14.56 -10.31
CA GLU A 102 -6.61 13.13 -10.56
C GLU A 102 -8.06 12.75 -10.92
N VAL A 103 -8.20 11.75 -11.79
CA VAL A 103 -9.49 11.14 -12.11
C VAL A 103 -9.79 10.09 -11.05
N ASP A 104 -11.06 9.91 -10.70
CA ASP A 104 -11.48 8.93 -9.70
C ASP A 104 -10.86 7.55 -9.94
N ILE A 105 -10.19 7.02 -8.91
CA ILE A 105 -9.63 5.67 -8.94
C ILE A 105 -10.78 4.67 -8.78
N THR A 106 -11.09 3.96 -9.86
CA THR A 106 -12.16 2.95 -9.90
C THR A 106 -11.63 1.54 -10.15
N PHE A 107 -10.35 1.30 -9.84
CA PHE A 107 -9.64 0.04 -10.01
C PHE A 107 -8.87 -0.28 -8.72
N PRO A 108 -8.62 -1.55 -8.40
CA PRO A 108 -7.86 -1.94 -7.21
C PRO A 108 -6.39 -1.52 -7.34
N PRO A 109 -5.61 -1.52 -6.24
CA PRO A 109 -4.16 -1.36 -6.25
C PRO A 109 -3.49 -2.02 -7.46
N SER A 110 -2.64 -1.27 -8.15
CA SER A 110 -2.02 -1.71 -9.40
C SER A 110 -0.74 -2.51 -9.21
N TYR A 111 -0.21 -2.56 -7.99
CA TYR A 111 1.04 -3.24 -7.68
C TYR A 111 1.02 -3.81 -6.25
N PRO A 112 1.69 -4.93 -5.94
CA PRO A 112 2.50 -5.78 -6.83
C PRO A 112 1.71 -6.99 -7.35
N TYR A 113 1.17 -6.96 -8.57
CA TYR A 113 0.56 -8.16 -9.16
C TYR A 113 1.57 -9.31 -9.34
N SER A 114 1.08 -10.53 -9.23
CA SER A 114 1.83 -11.76 -9.46
C SER A 114 2.41 -11.81 -10.89
N GLU A 115 3.65 -12.26 -11.00
CA GLU A 115 4.29 -12.57 -12.30
C GLU A 115 3.81 -13.93 -12.86
N ASP A 116 3.14 -14.75 -12.05
CA ASP A 116 2.51 -15.98 -12.51
C ASP A 116 1.25 -15.67 -13.35
N HIS A 117 1.38 -15.86 -14.66
CA HIS A 117 0.31 -15.68 -15.64
C HIS A 117 -0.96 -16.51 -15.36
N SER A 118 -0.87 -17.58 -14.56
CA SER A 118 -2.03 -18.37 -14.15
C SER A 118 -2.82 -17.74 -12.99
N GLN A 119 -2.26 -16.73 -12.31
CA GLN A 119 -2.83 -16.03 -11.16
C GLN A 119 -2.84 -14.50 -11.35
N PRO A 120 -3.49 -13.98 -12.41
CA PRO A 120 -3.37 -12.56 -12.82
C PRO A 120 -3.98 -11.57 -11.83
N THR A 121 -4.78 -12.05 -10.88
CA THR A 121 -5.46 -11.24 -9.86
C THR A 121 -4.77 -11.29 -8.50
N ARG A 122 -3.74 -12.12 -8.34
CA ARG A 122 -3.06 -12.27 -7.05
C ARG A 122 -2.00 -11.20 -6.90
N TYR A 123 -1.84 -10.68 -5.69
CA TYR A 123 -0.69 -9.84 -5.35
C TYR A 123 0.48 -10.71 -4.87
N MET A 124 1.70 -10.30 -5.21
CA MET A 124 2.90 -10.78 -4.54
C MET A 124 2.91 -10.26 -3.11
N ASN A 125 3.51 -11.02 -2.21
CA ASN A 125 3.73 -10.63 -0.82
C ASN A 125 5.00 -9.80 -0.65
N THR A 126 5.60 -9.25 -1.71
CA THR A 126 6.87 -8.53 -1.57
C THR A 126 6.70 -7.15 -0.93
N ARG A 127 5.49 -6.59 -1.01
CA ARG A 127 5.12 -5.24 -0.54
C ARG A 127 3.62 -5.14 -0.25
N CYS A 128 3.24 -4.12 0.51
CA CYS A 128 1.85 -3.73 0.66
C CYS A 128 1.25 -3.34 -0.71
N PRO A 129 0.08 -3.88 -1.10
CA PRO A 129 -0.57 -3.47 -2.34
C PRO A 129 -0.95 -1.99 -2.34
N ALA A 130 -0.57 -1.26 -3.39
CA ALA A 130 -0.85 0.17 -3.60
C ALA A 130 -1.30 0.51 -5.04
#